data_AF-A0A9Q8PMQ6-F1
#
_entry.id   AF-A0A9Q8PMQ6-F1
#
_cell.length_a   1.000
_cell.length_b   1.000
_cell.length_c   1.000
_cell.angle_alpha   90.00
_cell.angle_beta   90.00
_cell.angle_gamma   90.00
#
_symmetry.space_group_name_H-M   'P 1'
#
loop_
_entity.id
_entity.type
_entity.pdbx_description
1 polymer ?
#
loop_
_entity_poly.entity_id
_entity_poly.type
_entity_poly.pdbx_seq_one_letter_code
_entity_poly.pdbx_strand_id
1 'polypeptide(L)'
;MSWWFVFDWPDTATFLAEEERLRVQHRLAQDNLFQTGKDHDKRHVIEALKDWKCWAYSVTEAGSFMVIYAFSLFLPTILGGMGYSGTHAQLLTVPPYAVAAVMTVVVNWIADHTQQRGICTMTIVAFAIVGFAMLLASDKSACPAGTFFGAMGIYPTIPNDLSWAANNVEGSYKRGVLLGIVVGAGNINGIVSSNIYIQSEKPRYRTGHSVVLAYLILFQFCGTLFIRTKLARENKKRRNGERDYLLEGKTEDEIVVAGDKRPDFMYTL
;
A
#
# COMPACT_ATOMS: atom_id res chain seq x y z
N MET A 1 -13.13 -18.42 -13.48
CA MET A 1 -12.64 -18.51 -14.88
C MET A 1 -11.14 -18.23 -15.02
N SER A 2 -10.50 -17.53 -14.07
CA SER A 2 -9.05 -17.22 -14.12
C SER A 2 -8.12 -18.44 -14.08
N TRP A 3 -8.54 -19.58 -13.50
CA TRP A 3 -7.70 -20.78 -13.39
C TRP A 3 -7.10 -21.27 -14.72
N TRP A 4 -7.82 -21.09 -15.84
CA TRP A 4 -7.36 -21.51 -17.17
C TRP A 4 -6.37 -20.54 -17.82
N PHE A 5 -6.22 -19.34 -17.26
CA PHE A 5 -5.40 -18.25 -17.82
C PHE A 5 -4.25 -17.84 -16.89
N VAL A 6 -4.18 -18.38 -15.67
CA VAL A 6 -3.14 -18.08 -14.69
C VAL A 6 -2.13 -19.21 -14.69
N PHE A 7 -0.91 -18.90 -15.11
CA PHE A 7 0.23 -19.80 -15.05
C PHE A 7 1.14 -19.35 -13.90
N ASP A 8 1.63 -20.31 -13.11
CA ASP A 8 2.41 -20.00 -11.90
C ASP A 8 3.77 -19.34 -12.21
N TRP A 9 4.39 -19.71 -13.34
CA TRP A 9 5.70 -19.21 -13.75
C TRP A 9 5.78 -19.03 -15.27
N PRO A 10 6.71 -18.19 -15.78
CA PRO A 10 6.90 -18.01 -17.22
C PRO A 10 7.21 -19.32 -17.95
N ASP A 11 7.80 -20.28 -17.25
CA ASP A 11 8.18 -21.60 -17.77
C ASP A 11 6.98 -22.50 -18.02
N THR A 12 5.92 -22.33 -17.22
CA THR A 12 4.67 -23.09 -17.37
C THR A 12 3.68 -22.38 -18.30
N ALA A 13 3.93 -21.12 -18.66
CA ALA A 13 3.09 -20.35 -19.57
C ALA A 13 3.18 -20.87 -21.01
N THR A 14 2.04 -21.39 -21.51
CA THR A 14 1.92 -21.96 -22.87
C THR A 14 1.74 -20.92 -23.97
N PHE A 15 1.45 -19.66 -23.60
CA PHE A 15 1.19 -18.57 -24.54
C PHE A 15 2.42 -17.72 -24.88
N LEU A 16 3.52 -17.85 -24.11
CA LEU A 16 4.74 -17.06 -24.31
C LEU A 16 5.68 -17.74 -25.30
N ALA A 17 6.17 -16.99 -26.28
CA ALA A 17 7.31 -17.41 -27.08
C ALA A 17 8.59 -17.47 -26.22
N GLU A 18 9.61 -18.18 -26.68
CA GLU A 18 10.86 -18.37 -25.94
C GLU A 18 11.56 -17.04 -25.61
N GLU A 19 11.61 -16.11 -26.57
CA GLU A 19 12.18 -14.77 -26.36
C GLU A 19 11.39 -13.95 -25.32
N GLU A 20 10.05 -14.05 -25.33
CA GLU A 20 9.19 -13.36 -24.37
C GLU A 20 9.35 -13.96 -22.98
N ARG A 21 9.47 -15.29 -22.88
CA ARG A 21 9.73 -16.00 -21.62
C ARG A 21 11.05 -15.55 -21.01
N LEU A 22 12.13 -15.48 -21.79
CA LEU A 22 13.43 -14.98 -21.34
C LEU A 22 13.34 -13.53 -20.86
N ARG A 23 12.59 -12.68 -21.57
CA ARG A 23 12.38 -11.28 -21.16
C ARG A 23 11.62 -11.19 -19.84
N VAL A 24 10.61 -12.04 -19.62
CA VAL A 24 9.85 -12.07 -18.36
C VAL A 24 10.72 -12.59 -17.22
N GLN A 25 11.49 -13.66 -17.43
CA GLN A 25 12.44 -14.18 -16.44
C GLN A 25 13.48 -13.11 -16.05
N HIS A 26 14.01 -12.36 -17.02
CA HIS A 26 14.96 -11.28 -16.74
C HIS A 26 14.33 -10.17 -15.89
N ARG A 27 13.06 -9.81 -16.15
CA ARG A 27 12.33 -8.85 -15.32
C ARG A 27 12.08 -9.38 -13.92
N LEU A 28 11.69 -10.64 -13.76
CA LEU A 28 11.52 -11.28 -12.46
C LEU A 28 12.84 -11.28 -11.67
N ALA A 29 13.96 -11.57 -12.32
CA ALA A 29 15.29 -11.48 -11.71
C ALA A 29 15.61 -10.05 -11.24
N GLN A 30 15.27 -9.04 -12.04
CA GLN A 30 15.44 -7.62 -11.65
C GLN A 30 14.55 -7.23 -10.46
N ASP A 31 13.36 -7.82 -10.33
CA ASP A 31 12.43 -7.61 -9.22
C ASP A 31 12.74 -8.50 -7.98
N ASN A 32 13.90 -9.16 -7.98
CA ASN A 32 14.34 -10.13 -6.97
C ASN A 32 13.30 -11.25 -6.72
N LEU A 33 12.56 -11.62 -7.77
CA LEU A 33 11.62 -12.73 -7.83
C LEU A 33 12.32 -13.92 -8.46
N PHE A 34 13.32 -14.48 -7.77
CA PHE A 34 13.85 -15.78 -8.12
C PHE A 34 12.90 -16.87 -7.61
N GLN A 35 12.82 -17.99 -8.31
CA GLN A 35 12.34 -19.25 -7.70
C GLN A 35 13.33 -19.61 -6.58
N THR A 36 13.12 -19.04 -5.39
CA THR A 36 13.79 -19.51 -4.18
C THR A 36 13.27 -20.91 -3.92
N GLY A 37 14.13 -21.90 -4.18
CA GLY A 37 13.81 -23.30 -4.14
C GLY A 37 13.10 -23.72 -2.84
N LYS A 38 12.11 -24.62 -3.01
CA LYS A 38 11.20 -25.19 -2.01
C LYS A 38 10.12 -24.21 -1.52
N ASP A 39 9.07 -24.07 -2.33
CA ASP A 39 7.84 -23.27 -2.12
C ASP A 39 7.08 -23.47 -0.78
N HIS A 40 7.56 -24.32 0.14
CA HIS A 40 6.87 -24.68 1.37
C HIS A 40 7.79 -24.72 2.61
N ASP A 41 8.89 -23.98 2.59
CA ASP A 41 9.74 -23.89 3.78
C ASP A 41 9.12 -22.98 4.86
N LYS A 42 8.77 -23.58 6.00
CA LYS A 42 8.22 -22.86 7.16
C LYS A 42 9.18 -21.79 7.71
N ARG A 43 10.48 -21.89 7.42
CA ARG A 43 11.48 -20.87 7.79
C ARG A 43 11.11 -19.50 7.21
N HIS A 44 10.63 -19.43 5.97
CA HIS A 44 10.21 -18.16 5.36
C HIS A 44 8.99 -17.53 6.05
N VAL A 45 8.07 -18.34 6.59
CA VAL A 45 6.92 -17.85 7.37
C VAL A 45 7.40 -17.20 8.66
N ILE A 46 8.31 -17.87 9.38
CA ILE A 46 8.88 -17.35 10.62
C ILE A 46 9.69 -16.08 10.33
N GLU A 47 10.45 -16.05 9.24
CA GLU A 47 11.20 -14.87 8.82
C GLU A 47 10.29 -13.70 8.45
N ALA A 48 9.14 -13.94 7.80
CA ALA A 48 8.13 -12.91 7.55
C ALA A 48 7.56 -12.34 8.86
N LEU A 49 7.20 -13.22 9.82
CA LEU A 49 6.62 -12.81 11.10
C LEU A 49 7.60 -12.08 12.01
N LYS A 50 8.90 -12.42 11.94
CA LYS A 50 9.97 -11.72 12.67
C LYS A 50 10.41 -10.42 11.98
N ASP A 51 10.02 -10.20 10.73
CA ASP A 51 10.39 -9.00 10.00
C ASP A 51 9.59 -7.79 10.52
N TRP A 52 10.31 -6.79 11.00
CA TRP A 52 9.68 -5.54 11.46
C TRP A 52 8.92 -4.84 10.32
N LYS A 53 9.34 -5.03 9.06
CA LYS A 53 8.67 -4.47 7.88
C LYS A 53 7.26 -5.02 7.76
N CYS A 54 7.04 -6.31 8.04
CA CYS A 54 5.71 -6.93 7.99
C CYS A 54 4.72 -6.12 8.83
N TRP A 55 5.05 -5.93 10.11
CA TRP A 55 4.18 -5.21 11.05
C TRP A 55 4.08 -3.72 10.75
N ALA A 56 5.17 -3.07 10.32
CA ALA A 56 5.14 -1.66 9.96
C ALA A 56 4.25 -1.39 8.73
N TYR A 57 4.36 -2.21 7.69
CA TYR A 57 3.46 -2.16 6.52
C TYR A 57 2.03 -2.52 6.93
N SER A 58 1.81 -3.53 7.78
CA SER A 58 0.46 -3.89 8.24
C SER A 58 -0.24 -2.74 8.98
N VAL A 59 0.47 -2.01 9.85
CA VAL A 59 -0.09 -0.86 10.57
C VAL A 59 -0.39 0.31 9.63
N THR A 60 0.51 0.56 8.68
CA THR A 60 0.33 1.62 7.67
C THR A 60 -0.86 1.30 6.75
N GLU A 61 -0.96 0.04 6.32
CA GLU A 61 -2.03 -0.45 5.44
C GLU A 61 -3.38 -0.54 6.15
N ALA A 62 -3.40 -0.94 7.42
CA ALA A 62 -4.57 -0.83 8.29
C ALA A 62 -5.12 0.61 8.30
N GLY A 63 -4.22 1.59 8.40
CA GLY A 63 -4.53 3.01 8.28
C GLY A 63 -5.25 3.34 6.97
N SER A 64 -4.64 2.91 5.88
CA SER A 64 -5.09 3.10 4.50
C SER A 64 -6.47 2.49 4.22
N PHE A 65 -6.66 1.22 4.60
CA PHE A 65 -7.91 0.48 4.43
C PHE A 65 -9.05 1.07 5.25
N MET A 66 -8.79 1.51 6.49
CA MET A 66 -9.80 2.17 7.30
C MET A 66 -10.34 3.40 6.55
N VAL A 67 -9.44 4.24 6.05
CA VAL A 67 -9.78 5.51 5.41
C VAL A 67 -10.51 5.30 4.09
N ILE A 68 -10.06 4.39 3.23
CA ILE A 68 -10.72 4.10 1.94
C ILE A 68 -12.12 3.50 2.13
N TYR A 69 -12.29 2.61 3.12
CA TYR A 69 -13.60 2.04 3.43
C TYR A 69 -14.54 3.10 4.00
N ALA A 70 -14.06 3.91 4.94
CA ALA A 70 -14.86 4.99 5.51
C ALA A 70 -15.28 6.00 4.44
N PHE A 71 -14.35 6.41 3.58
CA PHE A 71 -14.65 7.32 2.48
C PHE A 71 -15.66 6.69 1.51
N SER A 72 -15.44 5.45 1.06
CA SER A 72 -16.32 4.80 0.07
C SER A 72 -17.75 4.59 0.60
N LEU A 73 -17.89 4.16 1.85
CA LEU A 73 -19.18 3.89 2.48
C LEU A 73 -19.98 5.16 2.74
N PHE A 74 -19.30 6.22 3.18
CA PHE A 74 -19.96 7.43 3.65
C PHE A 74 -19.94 8.58 2.66
N LEU A 75 -19.22 8.49 1.52
CA LEU A 75 -19.22 9.54 0.50
C LEU A 75 -20.63 9.91 0.02
N PRO A 76 -21.54 8.98 -0.33
CA PRO A 76 -22.92 9.36 -0.70
C PRO A 76 -23.66 10.07 0.43
N THR A 77 -23.36 9.73 1.68
CA THR A 77 -23.98 10.32 2.87
C THR A 77 -23.45 11.73 3.14
N ILE A 78 -22.13 11.93 2.96
CA ILE A 78 -21.47 13.24 3.00
C ILE A 78 -22.07 14.14 1.90
N LEU A 79 -22.23 13.60 0.68
CA LEU A 79 -22.88 14.31 -0.43
C LEU A 79 -24.38 14.54 -0.20
N GLY A 80 -25.05 13.65 0.53
CA GLY A 80 -26.44 13.79 0.93
C GLY A 80 -26.67 14.93 1.93
N GLY A 81 -25.69 15.19 2.81
CA GLY A 81 -25.65 16.38 3.68
C GLY A 81 -25.64 17.71 2.92
N MET A 82 -25.40 17.68 1.60
CA MET A 82 -25.40 18.84 0.71
C MET A 82 -26.77 19.15 0.10
N GLY A 83 -27.82 18.40 0.46
CA GLY A 83 -29.17 18.56 -0.08
C GLY A 83 -29.48 17.75 -1.34
N TYR A 84 -28.52 16.95 -1.81
CA TYR A 84 -28.74 15.98 -2.90
C TYR A 84 -29.33 14.68 -2.33
N SER A 85 -30.34 14.12 -2.97
CA SER A 85 -31.02 12.92 -2.48
C SER A 85 -30.92 11.74 -3.44
N GLY A 86 -30.97 10.53 -2.87
CA GLY A 86 -31.10 9.26 -3.59
C GLY A 86 -30.05 9.08 -4.70
N THR A 87 -30.53 8.77 -5.90
CA THR A 87 -29.71 8.49 -7.08
C THR A 87 -28.80 9.66 -7.46
N HIS A 88 -29.22 10.91 -7.22
CA HIS A 88 -28.42 12.08 -7.60
C HIS A 88 -27.15 12.20 -6.75
N ALA A 89 -27.23 11.93 -5.44
CA ALA A 89 -26.05 11.92 -4.56
C ALA A 89 -25.05 10.82 -4.94
N GLN A 90 -25.54 9.65 -5.36
CA GLN A 90 -24.68 8.56 -5.85
C GLN A 90 -24.00 8.93 -7.18
N LEU A 91 -24.71 9.56 -8.11
CA LEU A 91 -24.12 10.02 -9.37
C LEU A 91 -23.00 11.04 -9.16
N LEU A 92 -23.13 11.90 -8.15
CA LEU A 92 -22.10 12.87 -7.78
C LEU A 92 -20.83 12.24 -7.16
N THR A 93 -20.85 10.95 -6.81
CA THR A 93 -19.63 10.23 -6.38
C THR A 93 -18.74 9.81 -7.56
N VAL A 94 -19.32 9.69 -8.76
CA VAL A 94 -18.61 9.20 -9.95
C VAL A 94 -17.42 10.08 -10.33
N PRO A 95 -17.53 11.43 -10.39
CA PRO A 95 -16.40 12.26 -10.77
C PRO A 95 -15.20 12.17 -9.79
N PRO A 96 -15.37 12.22 -8.45
CA PRO A 96 -14.27 11.96 -7.52
C PRO A 96 -13.59 10.61 -7.76
N TYR A 97 -14.33 9.53 -8.00
CA TYR A 97 -13.76 8.21 -8.27
C TYR A 97 -13.04 8.13 -9.61
N ALA A 98 -13.56 8.77 -10.66
CA ALA A 98 -12.91 8.82 -11.96
C ALA A 98 -11.55 9.53 -11.88
N VAL A 99 -11.49 10.66 -11.18
CA VAL A 99 -10.23 11.39 -10.96
C VAL A 99 -9.28 10.56 -10.08
N ALA A 100 -9.79 9.90 -9.04
CA ALA A 100 -9.00 9.01 -8.19
C ALA A 100 -8.39 7.83 -8.99
N ALA A 101 -9.12 7.26 -9.94
CA ALA A 101 -8.61 6.20 -10.81
C ALA A 101 -7.44 6.68 -11.67
N VAL A 102 -7.58 7.85 -12.32
CA VAL A 102 -6.50 8.46 -13.11
C VAL A 102 -5.29 8.77 -12.23
N MET A 103 -5.51 9.38 -11.07
CA MET A 103 -4.45 9.68 -10.11
C MET A 103 -3.73 8.42 -9.63
N THR A 104 -4.46 7.33 -9.41
CA THR A 104 -3.87 6.04 -9.00
C THR A 104 -2.88 5.54 -10.05
N VAL A 105 -3.26 5.57 -11.33
CA VAL A 105 -2.38 5.14 -12.42
C VAL A 105 -1.14 6.04 -12.52
N VAL A 106 -1.34 7.37 -12.53
CA VAL A 106 -0.25 8.34 -12.68
C VAL A 106 0.76 8.23 -11.55
N VAL A 107 0.27 8.17 -10.30
CA VAL A 107 1.12 8.05 -9.11
C VAL A 107 1.94 6.78 -9.15
N ASN A 108 1.30 5.63 -9.41
CA ASN A 108 2.00 4.36 -9.36
C ASN A 108 3.02 4.27 -10.50
N TRP A 109 2.70 4.83 -11.67
CA TRP A 109 3.66 4.97 -12.77
C TRP A 109 4.88 5.82 -12.37
N ILE A 110 4.68 6.97 -11.70
CA ILE A 110 5.80 7.80 -11.19
C ILE A 110 6.59 7.05 -10.11
N ALA A 111 5.91 6.35 -9.21
CA ALA A 111 6.53 5.62 -8.11
C ALA A 111 7.39 4.45 -8.63
N ASP A 112 6.93 3.76 -9.68
CA ASP A 112 7.66 2.70 -10.36
C ASP A 112 8.93 3.23 -11.06
N HIS A 113 8.88 4.41 -11.67
CA HIS A 113 10.05 5.00 -12.33
C HIS A 113 11.07 5.59 -11.34
N THR A 114 10.59 6.22 -10.28
CA THR A 114 11.46 6.90 -9.31
C THR A 114 12.02 5.95 -8.25
N GLN A 115 11.35 4.81 -8.00
CA GLN A 115 11.65 3.92 -6.88
C GLN A 115 11.68 4.66 -5.52
N GLN A 116 10.96 5.79 -5.44
CA GLN A 116 10.73 6.61 -4.24
C GLN A 116 9.25 6.53 -3.84
N ARG A 117 8.74 5.30 -3.71
CA ARG A 117 7.36 5.00 -3.32
C ARG A 117 6.97 5.69 -2.02
N GLY A 118 7.86 5.78 -1.04
CA GLY A 118 7.58 6.46 0.23
C GLY A 118 7.34 7.97 0.08
N ILE A 119 8.07 8.66 -0.82
CA ILE A 119 7.83 10.09 -1.11
C ILE A 119 6.49 10.26 -1.84
N CYS A 120 6.19 9.37 -2.77
CA CYS A 120 4.93 9.38 -3.50
C CYS A 120 3.75 9.24 -2.52
N THR A 121 3.76 8.23 -1.64
CA THR A 121 2.72 8.06 -0.60
C THR A 121 2.59 9.32 0.27
N MET A 122 3.69 9.85 0.83
CA MET A 122 3.63 11.05 1.68
C MET A 122 3.03 12.26 0.97
N THR A 123 3.37 12.46 -0.31
CA THR A 123 2.87 13.60 -1.11
C THR A 123 1.36 13.49 -1.31
N ILE A 124 0.87 12.28 -1.59
CA ILE A 124 -0.54 12.04 -1.91
C ILE A 124 -1.41 12.02 -0.65
N VAL A 125 -0.90 11.45 0.43
CA VAL A 125 -1.51 11.53 1.75
C VAL A 125 -1.65 12.99 2.20
N ALA A 126 -0.70 13.88 1.87
CA ALA A 126 -0.84 15.30 2.15
C ALA A 126 -2.06 15.92 1.45
N PHE A 127 -2.35 15.54 0.20
CA PHE A 127 -3.60 15.94 -0.48
C PHE A 127 -4.84 15.40 0.24
N ALA A 128 -4.82 14.14 0.71
CA ALA A 128 -5.92 13.59 1.50
C ALA A 128 -6.14 14.39 2.80
N ILE A 129 -5.07 14.68 3.54
CA ILE A 129 -5.09 15.46 4.78
C ILE A 129 -5.73 16.83 4.53
N VAL A 130 -5.34 17.53 3.46
CA VAL A 130 -5.94 18.80 3.06
C VAL A 130 -7.43 18.61 2.76
N GLY A 131 -7.81 17.57 2.02
CA GLY A 131 -9.20 17.28 1.68
C GLY A 131 -10.09 17.07 2.93
N PHE A 132 -9.64 16.26 3.89
CA PHE A 132 -10.38 16.05 5.14
C PHE A 132 -10.34 17.23 6.09
N ALA A 133 -9.24 18.01 6.11
CA ALA A 133 -9.19 19.27 6.85
C ALA A 133 -10.19 20.28 6.29
N MET A 134 -10.34 20.37 4.96
CA MET A 134 -11.36 21.20 4.32
C MET A 134 -12.78 20.74 4.64
N LEU A 135 -13.03 19.42 4.65
CA LEU A 135 -14.33 18.87 5.06
C LEU A 135 -14.65 19.17 6.53
N LEU A 136 -13.64 19.16 7.41
CA LEU A 136 -13.80 19.44 8.83
C LEU A 136 -14.00 20.95 9.13
N ALA A 137 -13.29 21.82 8.40
CA ALA A 137 -13.28 23.27 8.60
C ALA A 137 -14.44 24.00 7.90
N SER A 138 -15.08 23.38 6.91
CA SER A 138 -16.15 24.03 6.15
C SER A 138 -17.41 24.26 7.01
N ASP A 139 -17.84 25.53 7.10
CA ASP A 139 -19.10 25.90 7.75
C ASP A 139 -20.33 25.46 6.95
N LYS A 140 -20.19 25.45 5.62
CA LYS A 140 -21.17 24.87 4.71
C LYS A 140 -21.06 23.35 4.79
N SER A 141 -22.19 22.64 4.72
CA SER A 141 -22.28 21.18 4.80
C SER A 141 -21.53 20.42 3.69
N ALA A 142 -20.83 21.13 2.80
CA ALA A 142 -20.15 20.56 1.66
C ALA A 142 -18.96 21.38 1.18
N CYS A 143 -17.79 20.75 1.12
CA CYS A 143 -16.70 21.22 0.29
C CYS A 143 -16.46 20.18 -0.81
N PRO A 144 -17.05 20.33 -2.01
CA PRO A 144 -16.80 19.43 -3.14
C PRO A 144 -15.31 19.28 -3.42
N ALA A 145 -14.53 20.36 -3.31
CA ALA A 145 -13.09 20.28 -3.43
C ALA A 145 -12.47 19.30 -2.40
N GLY A 146 -12.98 19.28 -1.16
CA GLY A 146 -12.53 18.35 -0.12
C GLY A 146 -12.77 16.88 -0.45
N THR A 147 -13.89 16.54 -1.09
CA THR A 147 -14.16 15.15 -1.53
C THR A 147 -13.27 14.73 -2.68
N PHE A 148 -12.95 15.63 -3.61
CA PHE A 148 -12.00 15.36 -4.69
C PHE A 148 -10.58 15.17 -4.15
N PHE A 149 -10.10 16.08 -3.29
CA PHE A 149 -8.77 15.95 -2.67
C PHE A 149 -8.66 14.69 -1.80
N GLY A 150 -9.71 14.35 -1.05
CA GLY A 150 -9.80 13.09 -0.33
C GLY A 150 -9.67 11.88 -1.25
N ALA A 151 -10.48 11.79 -2.31
CA ALA A 151 -10.44 10.66 -3.25
C ALA A 151 -9.08 10.55 -3.95
N MET A 152 -8.53 11.65 -4.47
CA MET A 152 -7.21 11.68 -5.11
C MET A 152 -6.09 11.27 -4.16
N GLY A 153 -6.25 11.55 -2.87
CA GLY A 153 -5.24 11.28 -1.84
C GLY A 153 -5.30 9.88 -1.21
N ILE A 154 -6.46 9.21 -1.26
CA ILE A 154 -6.65 7.91 -0.59
C ILE A 154 -6.42 6.74 -1.55
N TYR A 155 -6.99 6.77 -2.75
CA TYR A 155 -6.98 5.61 -3.64
C TYR A 155 -5.58 5.19 -4.12
N PRO A 156 -4.66 6.13 -4.46
CA PRO A 156 -3.34 5.73 -4.95
C PRO A 156 -2.45 5.07 -3.90
N THR A 157 -2.71 5.27 -2.60
CA THR A 157 -1.83 4.78 -1.53
C THR A 157 -1.85 3.26 -1.43
N ILE A 158 -3.02 2.64 -1.59
CA ILE A 158 -3.21 1.17 -1.48
C ILE A 158 -2.28 0.39 -2.42
N PRO A 159 -2.36 0.55 -3.76
CA PRO A 159 -1.47 -0.19 -4.66
C PRO A 159 0.00 0.20 -4.49
N ASN A 160 0.30 1.46 -4.12
CA ASN A 160 1.67 1.91 -3.96
C ASN A 160 2.33 1.29 -2.71
N ASP A 161 1.62 1.26 -1.58
CA ASP A 161 2.10 0.70 -0.31
C ASP A 161 2.26 -0.83 -0.43
N LEU A 162 1.32 -1.53 -1.07
CA LEU A 162 1.45 -2.97 -1.34
C LEU A 162 2.64 -3.28 -2.25
N SER A 163 2.83 -2.50 -3.31
CA SER A 163 3.99 -2.63 -4.20
C SER A 163 5.29 -2.31 -3.46
N TRP A 164 5.27 -1.35 -2.54
CA TRP A 164 6.43 -1.00 -1.72
C TRP A 164 6.80 -2.10 -0.73
N ALA A 165 5.80 -2.73 -0.11
CA ALA A 165 5.99 -3.90 0.74
C ALA A 165 6.59 -5.07 -0.07
N ALA A 166 6.05 -5.34 -1.26
CA ALA A 166 6.52 -6.41 -2.14
C ALA A 166 7.97 -6.20 -2.59
N ASN A 167 8.32 -4.98 -3.03
CA ASN A 167 9.67 -4.65 -3.51
C ASN A 167 10.75 -4.74 -2.43
N ASN A 168 10.36 -4.67 -1.15
CA ASN A 168 11.28 -4.69 -0.02
C ASN A 168 11.43 -6.06 0.64
N VAL A 169 10.95 -7.12 -0.01
CA VAL A 169 10.99 -8.49 0.48
C VAL A 169 11.43 -9.41 -0.65
N GLU A 170 12.40 -10.27 -0.37
CA GLU A 170 12.90 -11.26 -1.31
C GLU A 170 12.36 -12.65 -0.96
N GLY A 171 12.15 -13.47 -1.99
CA GLY A 171 11.58 -14.81 -1.88
C GLY A 171 10.06 -14.79 -2.02
N SER A 172 9.56 -15.61 -2.95
CA SER A 172 8.13 -15.70 -3.30
C SER A 172 7.25 -16.00 -2.09
N TYR A 173 7.64 -16.99 -1.28
CA TYR A 173 6.84 -17.46 -0.15
C TYR A 173 6.82 -16.45 1.02
N LYS A 174 7.98 -15.86 1.37
CA LYS A 174 8.06 -14.79 2.38
C LYS A 174 7.22 -13.58 1.98
N ARG A 175 7.34 -13.16 0.71
CA ARG A 175 6.58 -12.04 0.13
C ARG A 175 5.07 -12.33 0.18
N GLY A 176 4.64 -13.53 -0.21
CA GLY A 176 3.24 -13.94 -0.15
C GLY A 176 2.65 -13.90 1.27
N VAL A 177 3.37 -14.45 2.26
CA VAL A 177 2.94 -14.41 3.67
C VAL A 177 2.84 -12.97 4.17
N LEU A 178 3.85 -12.14 3.90
CA LEU A 178 3.86 -10.74 4.34
C LEU A 178 2.69 -9.96 3.73
N LEU A 179 2.47 -10.06 2.42
CA LEU A 179 1.36 -9.39 1.75
C LEU A 179 0.00 -9.88 2.27
N GLY A 180 -0.13 -11.18 2.55
CA GLY A 180 -1.32 -11.74 3.18
C GLY A 180 -1.62 -11.13 4.55
N ILE A 181 -0.60 -10.96 5.40
CA ILE A 181 -0.75 -10.31 6.72
C ILE A 181 -1.08 -8.83 6.57
N VAL A 182 -0.40 -8.11 5.67
CA VAL A 182 -0.61 -6.69 5.40
C VAL A 182 -2.05 -6.43 4.93
N VAL A 183 -2.53 -7.15 3.92
CA VAL A 183 -3.90 -7.05 3.42
C VAL A 183 -4.92 -7.53 4.46
N GLY A 184 -4.60 -8.58 5.21
CA GLY A 184 -5.44 -9.09 6.29
C GLY A 184 -5.68 -8.05 7.39
N ALA A 185 -4.62 -7.39 7.85
CA ALA A 185 -4.70 -6.29 8.83
C ALA A 185 -5.52 -5.10 8.29
N GLY A 186 -5.36 -4.80 6.99
CA GLY A 186 -6.20 -3.83 6.28
C GLY A 186 -7.69 -4.15 6.39
N ASN A 187 -8.08 -5.38 6.04
CA ASN A 187 -9.49 -5.77 6.01
C ASN A 187 -10.18 -5.74 7.38
N ILE A 188 -9.47 -6.02 8.48
CA ILE A 188 -10.02 -5.94 9.84
C ILE A 188 -10.51 -4.52 10.16
N ASN A 189 -9.90 -3.49 9.56
CA ASN A 189 -10.29 -2.10 9.79
C ASN A 189 -11.64 -1.71 9.14
N GLY A 190 -12.24 -2.59 8.33
CA GLY A 190 -13.62 -2.45 7.88
C GLY A 190 -14.61 -2.26 9.03
N ILE A 191 -14.38 -2.93 10.17
CA ILE A 191 -15.21 -2.80 11.38
C ILE A 191 -15.14 -1.38 11.95
N VAL A 192 -13.94 -0.80 12.03
CA VAL A 192 -13.78 0.57 12.53
C VAL A 192 -14.44 1.55 11.56
N SER A 193 -14.15 1.41 10.27
CA SER A 193 -14.63 2.33 9.23
C SER A 193 -16.15 2.46 9.17
N SER A 194 -16.90 1.39 9.46
CA SER A 194 -18.36 1.38 9.41
C SER A 194 -19.03 2.06 10.61
N ASN A 195 -18.29 2.33 11.69
CA ASN A 195 -18.82 2.87 12.94
C ASN A 195 -18.43 4.34 13.22
N ILE A 196 -17.51 4.93 12.45
CA ILE A 196 -16.97 6.28 12.76
C ILE A 196 -17.88 7.44 12.32
N TYR A 197 -18.79 7.23 11.36
CA TYR A 197 -19.72 8.26 10.89
C TYR A 197 -21.07 8.15 11.62
N ILE A 198 -21.21 8.92 12.70
CA ILE A 198 -22.36 8.87 13.59
C ILE A 198 -23.53 9.69 13.02
N GLN A 199 -24.72 9.09 12.93
CA GLN A 199 -25.89 9.74 12.32
C GLN A 199 -26.38 10.98 13.09
N SER A 200 -26.21 11.04 14.41
CA SER A 200 -26.58 12.20 15.22
C SER A 200 -25.72 13.43 14.96
N GLU A 201 -24.56 13.27 14.33
CA GLU A 201 -23.65 14.38 13.96
C GLU A 201 -23.93 14.94 12.56
N LYS A 202 -25.03 14.52 11.93
CA LYS A 202 -25.48 15.08 10.65
C LYS A 202 -25.63 16.60 10.74
N PRO A 203 -25.27 17.35 9.68
CA PRO A 203 -24.62 16.92 8.44
C PRO A 203 -23.08 16.98 8.50
N ARG A 204 -22.48 17.35 9.64
CA ARG A 204 -21.07 17.71 9.73
C ARG A 204 -20.12 16.55 10.03
N TYR A 205 -20.61 15.49 10.67
CA TYR A 205 -19.83 14.26 10.92
C TYR A 205 -18.41 14.51 11.47
N ARG A 206 -18.29 15.42 12.44
CA ARG A 206 -16.99 15.88 12.95
C ARG A 206 -16.14 14.73 13.48
N THR A 207 -16.76 13.76 14.15
CA THR A 207 -16.04 12.59 14.68
C THR A 207 -15.50 11.75 13.54
N GLY A 208 -16.31 11.44 12.52
CA GLY A 208 -15.89 10.67 11.35
C GLY A 208 -14.72 11.30 10.60
N HIS A 209 -14.82 12.60 10.28
CA HIS A 209 -13.75 13.33 9.61
C HIS A 209 -12.48 13.43 10.45
N SER A 210 -12.61 13.63 11.78
CA SER A 210 -11.46 13.72 12.69
C SER A 210 -10.73 12.37 12.83
N VAL A 211 -11.46 11.26 12.91
CA VAL A 211 -10.86 9.91 12.99
C VAL A 211 -10.14 9.58 11.69
N VAL A 212 -10.74 9.88 10.53
CA VAL A 212 -10.06 9.71 9.23
C VAL A 212 -8.79 10.55 9.15
N LEU A 213 -8.85 11.81 9.54
CA LEU A 213 -7.69 12.70 9.55
C LEU A 213 -6.57 12.17 10.49
N ALA A 214 -6.94 11.67 11.67
CA ALA A 214 -6.00 11.06 12.59
C ALA A 214 -5.31 9.83 11.99
N TYR A 215 -6.05 8.96 11.29
CA TYR A 215 -5.47 7.80 10.62
C TYR A 215 -4.54 8.17 9.46
N LEU A 216 -4.94 9.16 8.66
CA LEU A 216 -4.10 9.70 7.57
C LEU A 216 -2.76 10.24 8.10
N ILE A 217 -2.77 10.93 9.24
CA ILE A 217 -1.56 11.51 9.83
C ILE A 217 -0.73 10.43 10.54
N LEU A 218 -1.33 9.69 11.46
CA LEU A 218 -0.61 8.79 12.38
C LEU A 218 -0.14 7.50 11.71
N PHE A 219 -1.01 6.85 10.93
CA PHE A 219 -0.67 5.57 10.33
C PHE A 219 -0.08 5.75 8.94
N GLN A 220 -0.70 6.57 8.10
CA GLN A 220 -0.26 6.75 6.72
C GLN A 220 0.98 7.66 6.63
N PHE A 221 0.88 8.93 7.01
CA PHE A 221 2.00 9.87 6.86
C PHE A 221 3.18 9.51 7.77
N CYS A 222 2.96 9.38 9.09
CA CYS A 222 4.01 9.05 10.04
C CYS A 222 4.54 7.62 9.88
N GLY A 223 3.67 6.65 9.56
CA GLY A 223 4.09 5.26 9.29
C GLY A 223 4.97 5.16 8.03
N THR A 224 4.56 5.80 6.93
CA THR A 224 5.37 5.90 5.71
C THR A 224 6.72 6.57 5.99
N LEU A 225 6.73 7.68 6.73
CA LEU A 225 7.96 8.36 7.12
C LEU A 225 8.88 7.44 7.95
N PHE A 226 8.32 6.69 8.89
CA PHE A 226 9.06 5.73 9.71
C PHE A 226 9.69 4.63 8.85
N ILE A 227 8.90 3.98 7.99
CA ILE A 227 9.38 2.91 7.10
C ILE A 227 10.48 3.46 6.19
N ARG A 228 10.22 4.57 5.51
CA ARG A 228 11.17 5.19 4.59
C ARG A 228 12.49 5.55 5.28
N THR A 229 12.44 6.17 6.45
CA THR A 229 13.65 6.57 7.17
C THR A 229 14.45 5.37 7.65
N LYS A 230 13.80 4.29 8.09
CA LYS A 230 14.46 3.03 8.47
C LYS A 230 15.11 2.35 7.26
N LEU A 231 14.40 2.24 6.13
CA LEU A 231 14.93 1.67 4.90
C LEU A 231 16.09 2.49 4.33
N ALA A 232 15.97 3.82 4.32
CA ALA A 232 17.04 4.72 3.87
C ALA A 232 18.29 4.63 4.75
N ARG A 233 18.12 4.53 6.08
CA ARG A 233 19.22 4.30 7.02
C ARG A 233 19.88 2.95 6.79
N GLU A 234 19.11 1.89 6.59
CA GLU A 234 19.65 0.55 6.35
C GLU A 234 20.40 0.49 5.01
N ASN A 235 19.86 1.09 3.95
CA ASN A 235 20.55 1.25 2.66
C ASN A 235 21.86 2.04 2.79
N LYS A 236 21.91 3.06 3.66
CA LYS A 236 23.16 3.79 3.92
C LYS A 236 24.21 2.91 4.59
N LYS A 237 23.81 2.11 5.59
CA LYS A 237 24.71 1.17 6.27
C LYS A 237 25.24 0.10 5.31
N ARG A 238 24.37 -0.45 4.45
CA ARG A 238 24.76 -1.42 3.42
C ARG A 238 25.77 -0.84 2.43
N ARG A 239 25.54 0.38 1.91
CA ARG A 239 26.51 1.07 1.03
C ARG A 239 27.85 1.37 1.70
N ASN A 240 27.87 1.54 3.02
CA ASN A 240 29.09 1.78 3.79
C ASN A 240 29.86 0.49 4.12
N GLY A 241 29.36 -0.69 3.73
CA GLY A 241 29.94 -1.99 4.12
C GLY A 241 29.71 -2.38 5.58
N GLU A 242 28.94 -1.59 6.35
CA GLU A 242 28.67 -1.84 7.78
C GLU A 242 27.84 -3.13 8.01
N ARG A 243 27.36 -3.78 6.95
CA ARG A 243 26.53 -4.98 6.99
C ARG A 243 27.17 -6.20 6.36
N ASP A 244 28.38 -6.10 5.82
CA ASP A 244 29.03 -7.19 5.08
C ASP A 244 29.27 -8.42 5.96
N TYR A 245 29.50 -8.20 7.25
CA TYR A 245 29.60 -9.24 8.28
C TYR A 245 28.38 -10.18 8.34
N LEU A 246 27.21 -9.78 7.82
CA LEU A 246 25.99 -10.59 7.83
C LEU A 246 26.06 -11.81 6.90
N LEU A 247 27.03 -11.86 5.98
CA LEU A 247 27.28 -12.99 5.10
C LEU A 247 28.44 -13.88 5.58
N GLU A 248 29.27 -13.40 6.53
CA GLU A 248 30.43 -14.15 7.00
C GLU A 248 30.00 -15.44 7.72
N GLY A 249 30.53 -16.58 7.25
CA GLY A 249 30.30 -17.90 7.88
C GLY A 249 28.94 -18.53 7.59
N LYS A 250 28.11 -17.95 6.71
CA LYS A 250 26.83 -18.55 6.31
C LYS A 250 26.98 -19.53 5.16
N THR A 251 26.17 -20.59 5.20
CA THR A 251 26.00 -21.53 4.09
C THR A 251 25.17 -20.92 2.96
N GLU A 252 25.26 -21.46 1.74
CA GLU A 252 24.45 -20.99 0.60
C GLU A 252 22.93 -21.06 0.90
N ASP A 253 22.46 -22.11 1.59
CA ASP A 253 21.04 -22.25 1.99
C ASP A 253 20.62 -21.12 2.95
N GLU A 254 21.47 -20.75 3.92
CA GLU A 254 21.17 -19.65 4.85
C GLU A 254 21.19 -18.28 4.18
N ILE A 255 22.01 -18.09 3.15
CA ILE A 255 22.03 -16.87 2.35
C ILE A 255 20.74 -16.75 1.55
N VAL A 256 20.28 -17.84 0.93
CA VAL A 256 19.01 -17.89 0.20
C VAL A 256 17.82 -17.63 1.14
N VAL A 257 17.80 -18.24 2.33
CA VAL A 257 16.73 -18.01 3.32
C VAL A 257 16.74 -16.58 3.86
N ALA A 258 17.92 -15.95 3.97
CA ALA A 258 18.04 -14.57 4.43
C ALA A 258 17.41 -13.55 3.46
N GLY A 259 17.41 -13.83 2.15
CA GLY A 259 16.75 -13.02 1.11
C GLY A 259 17.09 -11.53 1.22
N ASP A 260 16.09 -10.70 1.51
CA ASP A 260 16.22 -9.24 1.58
C ASP A 260 17.13 -8.73 2.72
N LYS A 261 17.50 -9.60 3.67
CA LYS A 261 18.46 -9.27 4.73
C LYS A 261 19.91 -9.26 4.26
N ARG A 262 20.19 -9.76 3.06
CA ARG A 262 21.55 -9.76 2.50
C ARG A 262 22.06 -8.32 2.29
N PRO A 263 23.38 -8.06 2.43
CA PRO A 263 23.97 -6.72 2.28
C PRO A 263 23.88 -6.14 0.86
N ASP A 264 23.87 -7.00 -0.17
CA ASP A 264 23.75 -6.65 -1.59
C ASP A 264 22.33 -6.19 -1.98
N PHE A 265 21.32 -6.64 -1.24
CA PHE A 265 19.94 -6.21 -1.47
C PHE A 265 19.78 -4.73 -1.10
N MET A 266 19.23 -3.93 -2.02
CA MET A 266 18.95 -2.51 -1.77
C MET A 266 17.45 -2.27 -1.71
N TYR A 267 16.99 -1.69 -0.60
CA TYR A 267 15.57 -1.42 -0.40
C TYR A 267 15.06 -0.28 -1.29
N THR A 268 13.84 -0.43 -1.80
CA THR A 268 13.08 0.65 -2.44
C THR A 268 12.62 1.65 -1.36
N LEU A 269 12.71 2.95 -1.63
CA LEU A 269 12.48 4.01 -0.63
C LEU A 269 11.11 4.70 -0.75
#